data_AF-A0A7S1N2F3-F1
#
_entry.id   AF-A0A7S1N2F3-F1
#
_cell.length_a   1.000
_cell.length_b   1.000
_cell.length_c   1.000
_cell.angle_alpha   90.00
_cell.angle_beta   90.00
_cell.angle_gamma   90.00
#
_symmetry.space_group_name_H-M   'P 1'
#
loop_
_entity.id
_entity.type
_entity.pdbx_description
1 polymer ?
#
loop_
_entity_poly.entity_id
_entity_poly.type
_entity_poly.pdbx_seq_one_letter_code
_entity_poly.pdbx_strand_id
1 'polypeptide(L)'
;GNPALEVLKTLHWEEGIRHYKLPSNMRRRFHALPAGLFPVGDVVQSLNPVHGQGVTSGAVMVQSLDLALARYPYDQQAMQTHYFRLSGPTLDQAWDLSISNDLKFPGVEGCKTWRIRFLQLYTSALCKCMHIPCIAERWYPIVHMCASPVVVLHPVLLAAVLLSLLGIIQGPQAWGPTTGSGQGLACGGSPWSR
;
A
#
# COMPACT_ATOMS: atom_id res chain seq x y z
N GLY A 1 -10.88 31.89 -11.58
CA GLY A 1 -11.01 30.93 -10.48
C GLY A 1 -11.23 29.55 -11.07
N ASN A 2 -10.63 28.51 -10.50
CA ASN A 2 -10.78 27.15 -11.01
C ASN A 2 -12.27 26.71 -10.86
N PRO A 3 -12.98 26.40 -11.96
CA PRO A 3 -14.41 26.06 -11.91
C PRO A 3 -14.70 24.83 -11.03
N ALA A 4 -13.74 23.92 -10.87
CA ALA A 4 -13.86 22.79 -9.95
C ALA A 4 -13.94 23.23 -8.47
N LEU A 5 -13.26 24.31 -8.09
CA LEU A 5 -13.28 24.83 -6.71
C LEU A 5 -14.62 25.50 -6.36
N GLU A 6 -15.31 26.10 -7.33
CA GLU A 6 -16.63 26.70 -7.08
C GLU A 6 -17.70 25.62 -6.89
N VAL A 7 -17.61 24.50 -7.63
CA VAL A 7 -18.50 23.34 -7.44
C VAL A 7 -18.31 22.72 -6.06
N LEU A 8 -17.06 22.58 -5.59
CA LEU A 8 -16.79 22.02 -4.27
C LEU A 8 -17.36 22.86 -3.13
N LYS A 9 -17.42 24.20 -3.28
CA LYS A 9 -18.02 25.08 -2.27
C LYS A 9 -19.55 24.96 -2.20
N THR A 10 -20.20 24.53 -3.28
CA THR A 10 -21.65 24.34 -3.33
C THR A 10 -22.12 22.99 -2.77
N LEU A 11 -21.19 22.05 -2.58
CA LEU A 11 -21.49 20.76 -1.95
C LEU A 11 -21.66 20.94 -0.44
N HIS A 12 -22.88 20.79 0.03
CA HIS A 12 -23.17 20.57 1.44
C HIS A 12 -23.33 19.06 1.66
N TRP A 13 -22.77 18.54 2.75
CA TRP A 13 -22.97 17.13 3.11
C TRP A 13 -24.44 16.93 3.50
N GLU A 14 -25.23 16.27 2.66
CA GLU A 14 -26.66 16.00 2.92
C GLU A 14 -26.90 15.06 4.11
N GLU A 15 -25.88 14.32 4.53
CA GLU A 15 -25.89 13.50 5.73
C GLU A 15 -24.56 13.61 6.47
N GLY A 16 -24.58 13.46 7.80
CA GLY A 16 -23.36 13.44 8.61
C GLY A 16 -22.34 12.42 8.11
N ILE A 17 -21.05 12.65 8.40
CA ILE A 17 -19.94 11.79 7.98
C ILE A 17 -20.23 10.33 8.36
N ARG A 18 -20.65 9.52 7.39
CA ARG A 18 -20.80 8.08 7.58
C ARG A 18 -19.42 7.43 7.47
N HIS A 19 -18.87 7.00 8.60
CA HIS A 19 -17.63 6.22 8.62
C HIS A 19 -17.89 4.84 7.99
N TYR A 20 -17.52 4.68 6.73
CA TYR A 20 -17.46 3.36 6.11
C TYR A 20 -16.22 2.63 6.63
N LYS A 21 -16.39 1.79 7.65
CA LYS A 21 -15.32 0.89 8.11
C LYS A 21 -15.17 -0.22 7.06
N LEU A 22 -14.25 -0.02 6.12
CA LEU A 22 -13.73 -1.16 5.37
C LEU A 22 -13.09 -2.12 6.38
N PRO A 23 -13.54 -3.38 6.44
CA PRO A 23 -12.92 -4.36 7.31
C PRO A 23 -11.45 -4.50 6.94
N SER A 24 -10.65 -4.90 7.92
CA SER A 24 -9.23 -5.29 7.79
C SER A 24 -8.88 -5.87 6.42
N ASN A 25 -7.67 -5.59 5.92
CA ASN A 25 -7.12 -6.23 4.71
C ASN A 25 -7.55 -7.70 4.62
N MET A 26 -8.27 -8.05 3.57
CA MET A 26 -8.77 -9.41 3.35
C MET A 26 -8.26 -9.92 2.01
N ARG A 27 -7.68 -11.12 2.02
CA ARG A 27 -7.23 -11.80 0.80
C ARG A 27 -7.85 -13.18 0.73
N ARG A 28 -8.52 -13.45 -0.38
CA ARG A 28 -9.17 -14.74 -0.65
C ARG A 28 -8.32 -15.51 -1.65
N ARG A 29 -7.97 -16.75 -1.29
CA ARG A 29 -7.27 -17.67 -2.20
C ARG A 29 -8.28 -18.61 -2.82
N PHE A 30 -8.41 -18.54 -4.13
CA PHE A 30 -9.28 -19.44 -4.87
C PHE A 30 -8.48 -20.66 -5.33
N HIS A 31 -8.64 -21.78 -4.63
CA HIS A 31 -7.91 -23.03 -4.94
C HIS A 31 -8.66 -23.93 -5.95
N ALA A 32 -9.97 -23.77 -6.11
CA ALA A 32 -10.79 -24.59 -7.00
C ALA A 32 -11.97 -23.78 -7.56
N LEU A 33 -11.73 -23.05 -8.65
CA LEU A 33 -12.79 -22.38 -9.40
C LEU A 33 -13.21 -23.26 -10.58
N PRO A 34 -14.51 -23.28 -10.93
CA PRO A 34 -14.94 -23.86 -12.20
C PRO A 34 -14.22 -23.22 -13.39
N ALA A 35 -13.98 -23.99 -14.44
CA ALA A 35 -13.43 -23.47 -15.69
C ALA A 35 -14.30 -22.32 -16.23
N GLY A 36 -13.66 -21.26 -16.72
CA GLY A 36 -14.34 -20.07 -17.26
C GLY A 36 -14.75 -19.01 -16.23
N LEU A 37 -14.56 -19.24 -14.92
CA LEU A 37 -14.81 -18.23 -13.88
C LEU A 37 -13.52 -17.49 -13.50
N PHE A 38 -13.55 -16.15 -13.55
CA PHE A 38 -12.39 -15.30 -13.27
C PHE A 38 -12.73 -14.24 -12.20
N PRO A 39 -12.26 -14.39 -10.95
CA PRO A 39 -12.48 -13.38 -9.92
C PRO A 39 -11.57 -12.17 -10.16
N VAL A 40 -12.13 -10.95 -10.08
CA VAL A 40 -11.41 -9.69 -10.33
C VAL A 40 -11.80 -8.65 -9.27
N GLY A 41 -10.81 -7.84 -8.85
CA GLY A 41 -11.01 -6.74 -7.90
C GLY A 41 -11.10 -7.20 -6.45
N ASP A 42 -11.92 -6.52 -5.66
CA ASP A 42 -12.02 -6.70 -4.21
C ASP A 42 -12.52 -8.09 -3.80
N VAL A 43 -13.11 -8.85 -4.73
CA VAL A 43 -13.47 -10.25 -4.50
C VAL A 43 -12.23 -11.14 -4.28
N VAL A 44 -11.09 -10.77 -4.85
CA VAL A 44 -9.79 -11.45 -4.66
C VAL A 44 -9.07 -10.87 -3.45
N GLN A 45 -8.97 -9.54 -3.40
CA GLN A 45 -8.23 -8.85 -2.35
C GLN A 45 -8.85 -7.49 -2.06
N SER A 46 -9.40 -7.35 -0.86
CA SER A 46 -9.91 -6.09 -0.33
C SER A 46 -8.80 -5.45 0.51
N LEU A 47 -8.24 -4.36 0.01
CA LEU A 47 -7.15 -3.63 0.67
C LEU A 47 -7.67 -2.40 1.41
N ASN A 48 -6.92 -1.99 2.42
CA ASN A 48 -7.14 -0.71 3.09
C ASN A 48 -6.97 0.44 2.06
N PRO A 49 -8.02 1.22 1.78
CA PRO A 49 -7.99 2.26 0.75
C PRO A 49 -6.96 3.36 1.05
N VAL A 50 -6.54 3.52 2.31
CA VAL A 50 -5.50 4.46 2.74
C VAL A 50 -4.20 4.28 1.96
N HIS A 51 -3.89 3.05 1.54
CA HIS A 51 -2.66 2.74 0.80
C HIS A 51 -2.81 2.86 -0.72
N GLY A 52 -4.02 3.08 -1.25
CA GLY A 52 -4.27 3.31 -2.68
C GLY A 52 -4.00 2.13 -3.63
N GLN A 53 -3.76 0.93 -3.11
CA GLN A 53 -3.33 -0.24 -3.92
C GLN A 53 -4.51 -1.00 -4.61
N GLY A 54 -5.75 -0.76 -4.19
CA GLY A 54 -6.93 -1.53 -4.63
C GLY A 54 -7.27 -1.37 -6.11
N VAL A 55 -7.36 -0.12 -6.59
CA VAL A 55 -7.67 0.19 -7.99
C VAL A 55 -6.58 -0.35 -8.93
N THR A 56 -5.30 -0.16 -8.57
CA THR A 56 -4.17 -0.66 -9.35
C THR A 56 -4.18 -2.18 -9.44
N SER A 57 -4.48 -2.87 -8.34
CA SER A 57 -4.63 -4.33 -8.32
C SER A 57 -5.77 -4.79 -9.25
N GLY A 58 -6.90 -4.08 -9.23
CA GLY A 58 -8.02 -4.27 -10.16
C GLY A 58 -7.59 -4.17 -11.63
N ALA A 59 -6.90 -3.08 -11.99
CA ALA A 59 -6.43 -2.85 -13.35
C ALA A 59 -5.47 -3.94 -13.85
N VAL A 60 -4.53 -4.37 -13.00
CA VAL A 60 -3.58 -5.44 -13.33
C VAL A 60 -4.29 -6.77 -13.55
N MET A 61 -5.31 -7.09 -12.74
CA MET A 61 -6.13 -8.28 -12.95
C MET A 61 -6.85 -8.25 -14.30
N VAL A 62 -7.47 -7.13 -14.66
CA VAL A 62 -8.16 -6.98 -15.96
C VAL A 62 -7.17 -7.12 -17.12
N GLN A 63 -6.01 -6.48 -17.06
CA GLN A 63 -4.97 -6.61 -18.08
C GLN A 63 -4.44 -8.05 -18.19
N SER A 64 -4.23 -8.72 -17.06
CA SER A 64 -3.80 -10.13 -17.04
C SER A 64 -4.84 -11.06 -17.65
N LEU A 65 -6.12 -10.76 -17.45
CA LEU A 65 -7.22 -11.50 -18.03
C LEU A 65 -7.29 -11.31 -19.56
N ASP A 66 -7.13 -10.08 -20.05
CA ASP A 66 -7.09 -9.76 -21.48
C ASP A 66 -5.97 -10.53 -22.20
N LEU A 67 -4.76 -10.53 -21.63
CA LEU A 67 -3.63 -11.30 -22.16
C LEU A 67 -3.88 -12.81 -22.16
N ALA A 68 -4.52 -13.34 -21.11
CA ALA A 68 -4.86 -14.75 -21.04
C ALA A 68 -5.92 -15.14 -22.09
N LEU A 69 -6.94 -14.30 -22.27
CA LEU A 69 -7.99 -14.48 -23.29
C LEU A 69 -7.39 -14.50 -24.70
N ALA A 70 -6.49 -13.55 -25.00
CA ALA A 70 -5.82 -13.48 -26.28
C ALA A 70 -4.92 -14.69 -26.56
N ARG A 71 -4.28 -15.26 -25.52
CA ARG A 71 -3.35 -16.38 -25.66
C ARG A 71 -4.04 -17.74 -25.76
N TYR A 72 -5.15 -17.93 -25.03
CA TYR A 72 -5.83 -19.23 -24.90
C TYR A 72 -7.35 -19.11 -25.15
N PRO A 73 -7.80 -18.67 -26.34
CA PRO A 73 -9.21 -18.31 -26.57
C PRO A 73 -10.20 -19.48 -26.41
N TYR A 74 -9.76 -20.73 -26.61
CA TYR A 74 -10.62 -21.93 -26.58
C TYR A 74 -10.28 -22.89 -25.44
N ASP A 75 -9.24 -22.60 -24.66
CA ASP A 75 -8.80 -23.45 -23.55
C ASP A 75 -8.96 -22.69 -22.24
N GLN A 76 -10.12 -22.87 -21.61
CA GLN A 76 -10.49 -22.18 -20.37
C GLN A 76 -9.54 -22.51 -19.22
N GLN A 77 -8.96 -23.71 -19.18
CA GLN A 77 -8.10 -24.13 -18.08
C GLN A 77 -6.69 -23.56 -18.24
N ALA A 78 -6.14 -23.57 -19.47
CA ALA A 78 -4.89 -22.88 -19.77
C ALA A 78 -5.03 -21.36 -19.58
N MET A 79 -6.17 -20.78 -19.98
CA MET A 79 -6.49 -19.37 -19.77
C MET A 79 -6.49 -19.00 -18.29
N GLN A 80 -7.21 -19.75 -17.45
CA GLN A 80 -7.24 -19.52 -16.00
C GLN A 80 -5.85 -19.65 -15.36
N THR A 81 -5.10 -20.69 -15.72
CA THR A 81 -3.73 -20.88 -15.21
C THR A 81 -2.83 -19.71 -15.60
N HIS A 82 -2.95 -19.22 -16.83
CA HIS A 82 -2.20 -18.07 -17.31
C HIS A 82 -2.57 -16.78 -16.58
N TYR A 83 -3.88 -16.54 -16.39
CA TYR A 83 -4.39 -15.38 -15.64
C TYR A 83 -3.81 -15.30 -14.22
N PHE A 84 -3.89 -16.40 -13.45
CA PHE A 84 -3.35 -16.43 -12.08
C PHE A 84 -1.83 -16.30 -12.06
N ARG A 85 -1.13 -16.86 -13.05
CA ARG A 85 0.32 -16.72 -13.18
C ARG A 85 0.75 -15.28 -13.45
N LEU A 86 -0.02 -14.55 -14.28
CA LEU A 86 0.27 -13.15 -14.62
C LEU A 86 -0.07 -12.19 -13.48
N SER A 87 -1.24 -12.34 -12.85
CA SER A 87 -1.70 -11.41 -11.81
C SER A 87 -1.10 -11.68 -10.43
N GLY A 88 -0.79 -12.94 -10.12
CA GLY A 88 -0.35 -13.40 -8.80
C GLY A 88 0.79 -12.58 -8.18
N PRO A 89 1.93 -12.37 -8.89
CA PRO A 89 3.07 -11.63 -8.33
C PRO A 89 2.75 -10.20 -7.91
N THR A 90 1.94 -9.48 -8.70
CA THR A 90 1.56 -8.10 -8.41
C THR A 90 0.55 -8.01 -7.28
N LEU A 91 -0.37 -8.99 -7.18
CA LEU A 91 -1.29 -9.10 -6.04
C LEU A 91 -0.54 -9.44 -4.75
N ASP A 92 0.48 -10.30 -4.82
CA ASP A 92 1.39 -10.57 -3.70
C ASP A 92 2.10 -9.29 -3.24
N GLN A 93 2.64 -8.50 -4.17
CA GLN A 93 3.26 -7.21 -3.86
C GLN A 93 2.29 -6.24 -3.17
N ALA A 94 1.08 -6.07 -3.72
CA ALA A 94 0.06 -5.20 -3.14
C ALA A 94 -0.33 -5.64 -1.72
N TRP A 95 -0.42 -6.96 -1.51
CA TRP A 95 -0.72 -7.54 -0.22
C TRP A 95 0.37 -7.24 0.81
N ASP A 96 1.63 -7.54 0.46
CA ASP A 96 2.78 -7.35 1.36
C ASP A 96 2.99 -5.87 1.71
N LEU A 97 2.80 -4.95 0.76
CA LEU A 97 2.83 -3.51 1.01
C LEU A 97 1.71 -3.06 1.96
N SER A 98 0.48 -3.52 1.74
CA SER A 98 -0.67 -3.13 2.56
C SER A 98 -0.56 -3.65 4.00
N ILE A 99 -0.25 -4.94 4.18
CA ILE A 99 -0.15 -5.53 5.53
C ILE A 99 1.07 -5.00 6.30
N SER A 100 2.18 -4.71 5.62
CA SER A 100 3.38 -4.19 6.29
C SER A 100 3.18 -2.79 6.84
N ASN A 101 2.40 -1.95 6.15
CA ASN A 101 2.00 -0.64 6.65
C ASN A 101 0.97 -0.74 7.78
N ASP A 102 -0.05 -1.59 7.66
CA ASP A 102 -1.07 -1.72 8.71
C ASP A 102 -0.49 -2.30 10.02
N LEU A 103 0.41 -3.29 9.94
CA LEU A 103 1.02 -3.91 11.12
C LEU A 103 2.06 -3.02 11.84
N LYS A 104 2.28 -1.78 11.36
CA LYS A 104 3.04 -0.75 12.12
C LYS A 104 2.20 -0.18 13.26
N PHE A 105 0.87 -0.21 13.17
CA PHE A 105 -0.01 0.37 14.17
C PHE A 105 -0.24 -0.60 15.36
N PRO A 106 -0.01 -0.15 16.61
CA PRO A 106 -0.26 -0.94 17.81
C PRO A 106 -1.78 -1.10 18.01
N GLY A 107 -2.33 -2.21 17.53
CA GLY A 107 -3.78 -2.49 17.58
C GLY A 107 -4.30 -3.30 16.38
N VAL A 108 -3.52 -3.44 15.31
CA VAL A 108 -3.87 -4.30 14.17
C VAL A 108 -3.50 -5.76 14.49
N GLU A 109 -4.51 -6.62 14.56
CA GLU A 109 -4.34 -8.07 14.71
C GLU A 109 -3.78 -8.67 13.42
N GLY A 110 -2.69 -9.44 13.52
CA GLY A 110 -2.12 -10.18 12.40
C GLY A 110 -0.76 -10.78 12.72
N CYS A 111 -0.43 -11.91 12.08
CA CYS A 111 0.86 -12.56 12.26
C CYS A 111 1.98 -11.71 11.64
N LYS A 112 2.82 -11.10 12.48
CA LYS A 112 4.09 -10.46 12.05
C LYS A 112 5.10 -11.53 11.65
N THR A 113 4.93 -12.08 10.44
CA THR A 113 5.89 -13.00 9.83
C THR A 113 7.27 -12.34 9.71
N TRP A 114 8.32 -13.16 9.58
CA TRP A 114 9.68 -12.65 9.39
C TRP A 114 9.79 -11.73 8.17
N ARG A 115 9.04 -12.02 7.10
CA ARG A 115 8.96 -11.18 5.88
C ARG A 115 8.45 -9.78 6.18
N ILE A 116 7.38 -9.69 6.96
CA ILE A 116 6.76 -8.41 7.33
C ILE A 116 7.71 -7.59 8.21
N ARG A 117 8.39 -8.23 9.18
CA ARG A 117 9.39 -7.55 10.02
C ARG A 117 10.55 -7.02 9.19
N PHE A 118 11.04 -7.82 8.24
CA PHE A 118 12.07 -7.39 7.31
C PHE A 118 11.61 -6.19 6.47
N LEU A 119 10.41 -6.25 5.88
CA LEU A 119 9.87 -5.16 5.06
C LEU A 119 9.65 -3.87 5.89
N GLN A 120 9.21 -3.99 7.14
CA GLN A 120 9.08 -2.85 8.06
C GLN A 120 10.44 -2.23 8.39
N LEU A 121 11.45 -3.04 8.71
CA LEU A 121 12.81 -2.56 8.97
C LEU A 121 13.40 -1.87 7.72
N TYR A 122 13.29 -2.55 6.58
CA TYR A 122 13.79 -2.07 5.29
C TYR A 122 13.15 -0.72 4.92
N THR A 123 11.83 -0.63 4.95
CA THR A 123 11.11 0.61 4.62
C THR A 123 11.44 1.73 5.60
N SER A 124 11.56 1.43 6.90
CA SER A 124 11.92 2.43 7.92
C SER A 124 13.33 2.99 7.70
N ALA A 125 14.29 2.13 7.34
CA ALA A 125 15.64 2.55 6.97
C ALA A 125 15.65 3.36 5.67
N LEU A 126 14.91 2.90 4.66
CA LEU A 126 14.84 3.57 3.36
C LEU A 126 14.19 4.95 3.45
N CYS A 127 13.16 5.12 4.29
CA CYS A 127 12.52 6.41 4.56
C CYS A 127 13.53 7.49 5.00
N LYS A 128 14.56 7.13 5.77
CA LYS A 128 15.62 8.06 6.18
C LYS A 128 16.45 8.55 5.00
N CYS A 129 16.51 7.79 3.92
CA CYS A 129 17.31 8.08 2.73
C CYS A 129 16.50 8.71 1.59
N MET A 130 15.18 8.92 1.75
CA MET A 130 14.30 9.42 0.67
C MET A 130 14.59 10.85 0.20
N HIS A 131 15.35 11.62 0.97
CA HIS A 131 15.81 12.94 0.55
C HIS A 131 16.84 12.88 -0.59
N ILE A 132 17.41 11.69 -0.86
CA ILE A 132 18.36 11.48 -1.95
C ILE A 132 17.56 11.11 -3.22
N PRO A 133 17.61 11.94 -4.29
CA PRO A 133 16.77 11.77 -5.48
C PRO A 133 16.88 10.39 -6.13
N CYS A 134 18.09 9.86 -6.23
CA CYS A 134 18.35 8.58 -6.89
C CYS A 134 17.72 7.36 -6.16
N ILE A 135 17.44 7.50 -4.86
CA ILE A 135 16.76 6.48 -4.05
C ILE A 135 15.25 6.62 -4.25
N ALA A 136 14.74 7.84 -4.16
CA ALA A 136 13.33 8.15 -4.34
C ALA A 136 12.82 7.71 -5.72
N GLU A 137 13.55 8.02 -6.79
CA GLU A 137 13.23 7.63 -8.18
C GLU A 137 13.12 6.11 -8.36
N ARG A 138 13.88 5.33 -7.58
CA ARG A 138 13.84 3.86 -7.63
C ARG A 138 12.77 3.25 -6.72
N TRP A 139 12.40 3.95 -5.65
CA TRP A 139 11.40 3.49 -4.70
C TRP A 139 9.96 3.77 -5.15
N TYR A 140 9.68 4.98 -5.64
CA TYR A 140 8.32 5.39 -6.00
C TYR A 140 7.63 4.46 -7.01
N PRO A 141 8.30 4.00 -8.10
CA PRO A 141 7.68 3.05 -9.02
C PRO A 141 7.28 1.73 -8.36
N ILE A 142 7.97 1.30 -7.30
CA ILE A 142 7.64 0.08 -6.56
C ILE A 142 6.38 0.28 -5.71
N VAL A 143 6.27 1.42 -5.02
CA VAL A 143 5.10 1.74 -4.20
C VAL A 143 3.86 1.96 -5.07
N HIS A 144 4.02 2.57 -6.24
CA HIS A 144 2.95 2.71 -7.22
C HIS A 144 2.68 1.44 -8.04
N MET A 145 3.36 0.32 -7.73
CA MET A 145 3.25 -0.96 -8.44
C MET A 145 3.52 -0.86 -9.95
N CYS A 146 4.23 0.18 -10.38
CA CYS A 146 4.69 0.34 -11.76
C CYS A 146 5.98 -0.46 -12.02
N ALA A 147 6.66 -0.90 -10.96
CA ALA A 147 7.86 -1.72 -11.01
C ALA A 147 7.75 -2.94 -10.09
N SER A 148 8.45 -4.00 -10.49
CA SER A 148 8.54 -5.25 -9.74
C SER A 148 9.11 -5.02 -8.33
N PRO A 149 8.62 -5.76 -7.31
CA PRO A 149 9.16 -5.67 -5.96
C PRO A 149 10.59 -6.21 -5.88
N VAL A 150 11.08 -6.93 -6.90
CA VAL A 150 12.48 -7.37 -6.98
C VAL A 150 13.44 -6.19 -7.06
N VAL A 151 12.98 -5.01 -7.52
CA VAL A 151 13.79 -3.78 -7.54
C VAL A 151 14.17 -3.33 -6.13
N VAL A 152 13.49 -3.79 -5.08
CA VAL A 152 13.91 -3.60 -3.66
C VAL A 152 15.31 -4.19 -3.39
N LEU A 153 15.72 -5.21 -4.16
CA LEU A 153 17.06 -5.81 -4.09
C LEU A 153 18.10 -5.07 -4.94
N HIS A 154 17.73 -3.94 -5.56
CA HIS A 154 18.67 -3.16 -6.36
C HIS A 154 19.84 -2.68 -5.47
N PRO A 155 21.10 -2.82 -5.92
CA PRO A 155 22.28 -2.59 -5.08
C PRO A 155 22.33 -1.18 -4.47
N VAL A 156 21.83 -0.17 -5.19
CA VAL A 156 21.71 1.21 -4.68
C VAL A 156 20.76 1.32 -3.49
N LEU A 157 19.60 0.64 -3.53
CA LEU A 157 18.66 0.66 -2.41
C LEU A 157 19.19 -0.15 -1.22
N LEU A 158 19.81 -1.30 -1.49
CA LEU A 158 20.47 -2.11 -0.46
C LEU A 158 21.60 -1.34 0.24
N ALA A 159 22.47 -0.67 -0.53
CA ALA A 159 23.54 0.14 0.02
C ALA A 159 22.98 1.29 0.86
N ALA A 160 21.94 1.98 0.38
CA ALA A 160 21.29 3.03 1.15
C ALA A 160 20.69 2.53 2.48
N VAL A 161 20.03 1.37 2.47
CA VAL A 161 19.48 0.76 3.68
C VAL A 161 20.60 0.35 4.63
N LEU A 162 21.67 -0.29 4.14
CA LEU A 162 22.83 -0.67 4.94
C LEU A 162 23.51 0.55 5.58
N LEU A 163 23.78 1.61 4.81
CA LEU A 163 24.35 2.85 5.30
C LEU A 163 23.44 3.54 6.33
N SER A 164 22.12 3.43 6.17
CA SER A 164 21.17 3.95 7.15
C SER A 164 21.14 3.13 8.44
N LEU A 165 21.22 1.80 8.35
CA LEU A 165 21.29 0.91 9.51
C LEU A 165 22.61 1.08 10.27
N LEU A 166 23.70 1.38 9.57
CA LEU A 166 25.00 1.75 10.14
C LEU A 166 25.03 3.17 10.72
N GLY A 167 23.96 3.95 10.57
CA GLY A 167 23.86 5.33 11.07
C GLY A 167 24.67 6.35 10.28
N ILE A 168 25.24 5.98 9.14
CA ILE A 168 26.08 6.84 8.28
C ILE A 168 25.22 7.85 7.53
N ILE A 169 24.05 7.42 7.05
CA ILE A 169 23.08 8.30 6.38
C ILE A 169 21.83 8.39 7.26
N GLN A 170 21.55 9.60 7.72
CA GLN A 170 20.28 9.94 8.36
C GLN A 170 19.73 11.19 7.70
N GLY A 171 18.58 11.07 7.06
CA GLY A 171 17.78 12.23 6.67
C GLY A 171 17.07 12.85 7.86
N PRO A 172 16.46 14.02 7.68
CA PRO A 172 15.60 14.61 8.70
C PRO A 172 14.56 13.58 9.14
N GLN A 173 14.38 13.45 10.45
CA GLN A 173 13.51 12.46 11.07
C GLN A 173 12.06 12.70 10.64
N ALA A 174 11.61 12.08 9.55
CA ALA A 174 10.24 12.16 9.10
C ALA A 174 9.38 11.23 9.96
N TRP A 175 8.62 11.84 10.87
CA TRP A 175 7.55 11.27 11.71
C TRP A 175 7.96 10.11 12.63
N GLY A 176 8.53 10.45 13.79
CA GLY A 176 8.34 9.65 15.01
C GLY A 176 7.09 10.12 15.75
N PRO A 177 6.38 9.27 16.51
CA PRO A 177 5.47 9.80 17.52
C PRO A 177 6.30 10.74 18.39
N THR A 178 5.88 11.98 18.54
CA THR A 178 6.41 12.86 19.57
C THR A 178 6.16 12.17 20.91
N THR A 179 7.15 11.41 21.38
CA THR A 179 7.25 11.06 22.80
C THR A 179 7.55 12.37 23.50
N GLY A 180 6.49 13.14 23.76
CA GLY A 180 6.50 14.23 24.71
C GLY A 180 6.79 13.62 26.08
N SER A 181 8.07 13.51 26.42
CA SER A 181 8.50 13.44 27.81
C SER A 181 7.98 14.71 28.48
N GLY A 182 7.10 14.53 29.46
CA GLY A 182 6.42 15.62 30.14
C GLY A 182 7.39 16.68 30.65
N GLN A 183 7.13 17.91 30.25
CA GLN A 183 7.32 19.07 31.12
C GLN A 183 5.99 19.84 31.09
N GLY A 184 5.45 20.04 32.28
CA GLY A 184 4.09 20.49 32.48
C GLY A 184 3.79 21.83 31.82
N LEU A 185 2.58 21.94 31.28
CA LEU A 185 1.88 23.21 31.30
C LEU A 185 0.57 23.04 32.04
N ALA A 186 0.47 23.88 33.06
CA ALA A 186 -0.58 24.04 34.02
C ALA A 186 -1.97 24.10 33.40
N CYS A 187 -2.93 23.60 34.18
CA CYS A 187 -4.30 24.06 34.17
C CYS A 187 -4.33 25.61 34.16
N GLY A 188 -4.83 26.20 33.08
CA GLY A 188 -5.07 27.63 32.96
C GLY A 188 -6.26 27.83 32.04
N GLY A 189 -7.33 28.41 32.59
CA GLY A 189 -8.68 28.39 32.02
C GLY A 189 -8.86 29.09 30.68
N SER A 190 -9.97 28.73 30.04
CA SER A 190 -10.63 29.48 28.98
C SER A 190 -10.80 30.96 29.34
N PRO A 191 -10.68 31.87 28.35
CA PRO A 191 -11.83 32.75 28.13
C PRO A 191 -11.92 33.24 26.68
N TRP A 192 -12.69 32.58 25.81
CA TRP A 192 -13.31 33.27 24.66
C TRP A 192 -14.69 32.68 24.38
N SER A 193 -15.66 33.26 25.09
CA SER A 193 -17.03 33.47 24.65
C SER A 193 -17.05 34.39 23.42
N ARG A 194 -17.70 34.01 22.33
CA ARG A 194 -19.05 34.48 21.97
C ARG A 194 -19.53 33.78 20.69
#